data_AF-A0A6I3U759-F1
#
_entry.id   AF-A0A6I3U759-F1
#
_cell.length_a   1.000
_cell.length_b   1.000
_cell.length_c   1.000
_cell.angle_alpha   90.00
_cell.angle_beta   90.00
_cell.angle_gamma   90.00
#
_symmetry.space_group_name_H-M   'P 1'
#
loop_
_entity.id
_entity.type
_entity.pdbx_description
1 polymer ?
#
loop_
_entity_poly.entity_id
_entity_poly.type
_entity_poly.pdbx_seq_one_letter_code
_entity_poly.pdbx_strand_id
1 'polypeptide(L)'
;YDLYSRTDSPLHHEIVQELFLQLYEKKFLYTKKIKQLYCTFDNQFLPDRFVEGKCPNCGTHSRGDQCDNCSAILDPIDLVDKRCSICSNEPEVRETEHFY
;
A
#
# COMPACT_ATOMS: atom_id res chain seq x y z
N TYR A 1 -28.83 -14.24 6.73
CA TYR A 1 -28.53 -12.81 6.54
C TYR A 1 -29.76 -12.15 5.95
N ASP A 2 -30.16 -10.99 6.47
CA ASP A 2 -31.32 -10.25 5.96
C ASP A 2 -30.94 -9.31 4.80
N LEU A 3 -29.67 -8.86 4.76
CA LEU A 3 -29.09 -8.13 3.64
C LEU A 3 -27.62 -8.53 3.48
N TYR A 4 -27.22 -8.91 2.27
CA TYR A 4 -25.85 -9.26 1.91
C TYR A 4 -25.43 -8.44 0.68
N SER A 5 -24.92 -7.23 0.93
CA SER A 5 -24.50 -6.27 -0.10
C SER A 5 -22.98 -6.34 -0.36
N ARG A 6 -22.47 -5.47 -1.24
CA ARG A 6 -21.05 -5.40 -1.63
C ARG A 6 -20.51 -3.98 -1.48
N THR A 7 -19.22 -3.87 -1.21
CA THR A 7 -18.50 -2.59 -1.12
C THR A 7 -18.37 -1.88 -2.47
N ASP A 8 -18.51 -2.61 -3.58
CA ASP A 8 -18.53 -2.03 -4.94
C ASP A 8 -19.94 -1.54 -5.36
N SER A 9 -20.89 -1.44 -4.42
CA SER A 9 -22.22 -0.92 -4.72
C SER A 9 -22.20 0.61 -4.87
N PRO A 10 -23.01 1.20 -5.76
CA PRO A 10 -23.09 2.66 -5.91
C PRO A 10 -23.36 3.39 -4.59
N LEU A 11 -24.22 2.82 -3.74
CA LEU A 11 -24.53 3.35 -2.41
C LEU A 11 -23.30 3.39 -1.49
N HIS A 12 -22.45 2.36 -1.52
CA HIS A 12 -21.24 2.36 -0.71
C HIS A 12 -20.24 3.42 -1.18
N HIS A 13 -20.09 3.60 -2.50
CA HIS A 13 -19.24 4.66 -3.06
C HIS A 13 -19.71 6.04 -2.61
N GLU A 14 -21.01 6.32 -2.69
CA GLU A 14 -21.61 7.59 -2.27
C GLU A 14 -21.34 7.87 -0.79
N ILE A 15 -21.66 6.92 0.09
CA ILE A 15 -21.53 7.09 1.54
C ILE A 15 -20.07 7.31 1.97
N VAL A 16 -19.12 6.56 1.40
CA VAL A 16 -17.70 6.69 1.77
C VAL A 16 -17.14 8.04 1.30
N GLN A 17 -17.51 8.50 0.10
CA GLN A 17 -17.10 9.81 -0.40
C GLN A 17 -17.66 10.94 0.46
N GLU A 18 -18.95 10.86 0.82
CA GLU A 18 -19.59 11.85 1.71
C GLU A 18 -18.87 11.91 3.06
N LEU A 19 -18.61 10.76 3.69
CA LEU A 19 -17.91 10.70 4.97
C LEU A 19 -16.51 11.30 4.87
N PHE A 20 -15.74 10.95 3.83
CA PHE A 20 -14.40 11.49 3.62
C PHE A 20 -14.43 13.02 3.47
N LEU A 21 -15.34 13.56 2.66
CA LEU A 21 -15.47 15.00 2.45
C LEU A 21 -15.87 15.73 3.73
N GLN A 22 -16.80 15.18 4.52
CA GLN A 22 -17.18 15.77 5.81
C GLN A 22 -15.98 15.84 6.77
N LEU A 23 -15.14 14.81 6.82
CA LEU A 23 -13.92 14.81 7.65
C LEU A 23 -12.88 15.81 7.14
N TYR A 24 -12.72 15.91 5.82
CA TYR A 24 -11.82 16.87 5.18
C TYR A 24 -12.24 18.33 5.41
N GLU A 25 -13.53 18.64 5.25
CA GLU A 25 -14.10 19.96 5.48
C GLU A 25 -13.97 20.41 6.93
N LYS A 26 -14.17 19.48 7.87
CA LYS A 26 -14.00 19.71 9.32
C LYS A 26 -12.53 19.74 9.75
N LYS A 27 -11.58 19.64 8.81
CA LYS A 27 -10.12 19.66 9.07
C LYS A 27 -9.65 18.57 10.04
N PHE A 28 -10.33 17.42 10.01
CA PHE A 28 -9.89 16.22 10.72
C PHE A 28 -8.88 15.40 9.92
N LEU A 29 -8.76 15.65 8.61
CA LEU A 29 -7.76 15.03 7.75
C LEU A 29 -6.64 16.02 7.45
N TYR A 30 -5.42 15.50 7.39
CA TYR A 30 -4.25 16.24 6.94
C TYR A 30 -3.48 15.42 5.89
N THR A 31 -2.70 16.11 5.05
CA THR A 31 -1.84 15.43 4.09
C THR A 31 -0.43 15.25 4.63
N LYS A 32 0.19 14.14 4.25
CA LYS A 32 1.58 13.84 4.57
C LYS A 32 2.27 13.27 3.35
N LYS A 33 3.46 13.78 3.06
CA LYS A 33 4.36 13.17 2.07
C LYS A 33 5.01 11.93 2.68
N ILE A 34 4.88 10.81 1.99
CA ILE A 34 5.51 9.55 2.34
C ILE A 34 6.35 9.05 1.19
N LYS A 35 7.36 8.25 1.51
CA LYS A 35 8.13 7.52 0.52
C LYS A 35 7.38 6.23 0.19
N GLN A 36 7.22 5.93 -1.08
CA GLN A 36 6.68 4.67 -1.58
C GLN A 36 7.50 4.17 -2.75
N LEU A 37 7.43 2.86 -3.00
CA LEU A 37 8.10 2.24 -4.14
C LEU A 37 7.29 2.47 -5.41
N TYR A 38 7.99 2.78 -6.50
CA TYR A 38 7.43 3.06 -7.80
C TYR A 38 8.10 2.17 -8.84
N CYS A 39 7.30 1.44 -9.60
CA CYS A 39 7.80 0.67 -10.73
C CYS A 39 7.85 1.57 -11.96
N THR A 40 9.06 1.83 -12.46
CA THR A 40 9.27 2.63 -13.68
C THR A 40 8.82 1.91 -14.94
N PHE A 41 8.83 0.57 -14.93
CA PHE A 41 8.39 -0.26 -16.05
C PHE A 41 6.85 -0.32 -16.16
N ASP A 42 6.16 -0.58 -15.06
CA ASP A 42 4.69 -0.64 -14.99
C ASP A 42 4.05 0.75 -14.81
N ASN A 43 4.88 1.78 -14.61
CA ASN A 43 4.49 3.18 -14.45
C ASN A 43 3.47 3.42 -13.32
N GLN A 44 3.63 2.72 -12.18
CA GLN A 44 2.71 2.80 -11.04
C GLN A 44 3.43 2.72 -9.68
N PHE A 45 2.82 3.31 -8.64
CA PHE A 45 3.21 3.05 -7.26
C PHE A 45 2.85 1.61 -6.87
N LEU A 46 3.71 0.98 -6.08
CA LEU A 46 3.54 -0.39 -5.62
C LEU A 46 3.01 -0.38 -4.19
N PRO A 47 1.77 -0.87 -3.96
CA PRO A 47 1.33 -1.25 -2.63
C PRO A 47 2.23 -2.34 -2.06
N ASP A 48 2.23 -2.51 -0.74
CA ASP A 48 3.15 -3.39 -0.02
C ASP A 48 3.16 -4.83 -0.55
N ARG A 49 2.00 -5.33 -0.99
CA ARG A 49 1.84 -6.68 -1.57
C ARG A 49 2.43 -6.85 -2.96
N PHE A 50 2.73 -5.76 -3.67
CA PHE A 50 3.37 -5.78 -4.98
C PHE A 50 4.89 -5.61 -4.92
N VAL A 51 5.43 -5.60 -3.70
CA VAL A 51 6.86 -5.55 -3.45
C VAL A 51 7.26 -6.86 -2.80
N GLU A 52 8.25 -7.51 -3.39
CA GLU A 52 8.85 -8.72 -2.86
C GLU A 52 10.36 -8.55 -2.78
N GLY A 53 10.99 -9.22 -1.83
CA GLY A 53 12.43 -9.15 -1.63
C GLY A 53 12.86 -10.14 -0.56
N LYS A 54 14.02 -9.90 0.02
CA LYS A 54 14.53 -10.66 1.18
C LYS A 54 14.24 -9.89 2.45
N CYS A 55 13.70 -10.59 3.44
CA CYS A 55 13.48 -10.07 4.78
C CYS A 55 14.81 -9.58 5.37
N PRO A 56 14.89 -8.32 5.85
CA PRO A 56 16.11 -7.79 6.44
C PRO A 56 16.50 -8.49 7.76
N ASN A 57 15.55 -9.17 8.41
CA ASN A 57 15.78 -9.85 9.69
C ASN A 57 16.30 -11.29 9.52
N CYS A 58 15.73 -12.09 8.61
CA CYS A 58 16.06 -13.51 8.47
C CYS A 58 16.54 -13.93 7.07
N GLY A 59 16.58 -13.01 6.10
CA GLY A 59 17.06 -13.27 4.74
C GLY A 59 16.13 -14.10 3.85
N THR A 60 15.02 -14.63 4.38
CA THR A 60 14.03 -15.37 3.60
C THR A 60 13.28 -14.46 2.64
N HIS A 61 12.86 -14.98 1.49
CA HIS A 61 11.96 -14.28 0.60
C HIS A 61 10.68 -13.84 1.35
N SER A 62 10.23 -12.60 1.14
CA SER A 62 9.11 -12.00 1.86
C SER A 62 8.44 -10.91 1.03
N ARG A 63 7.16 -10.70 1.32
CA ARG A 63 6.38 -9.57 0.80
C ARG A 63 6.66 -8.32 1.63
N GLY A 64 6.28 -7.17 1.09
CA GLY A 64 6.54 -5.87 1.72
C GLY A 64 5.82 -5.61 3.03
N ASP A 65 4.74 -6.34 3.36
CA ASP A 65 3.95 -6.15 4.57
C ASP A 65 4.39 -7.05 5.74
N GLN A 66 4.69 -8.32 5.47
CA GLN A 66 5.05 -9.28 6.51
C GLN A 66 5.98 -10.40 5.99
N CYS A 67 6.93 -10.80 6.84
CA CYS A 67 7.72 -12.01 6.63
C CYS A 67 6.98 -13.25 7.16
N ASP A 68 6.61 -14.19 6.29
CA ASP A 68 5.93 -15.42 6.70
C ASP A 68 6.83 -16.37 7.52
N ASN A 69 8.16 -16.21 7.44
CA ASN A 69 9.11 -17.07 8.17
C ASN A 69 9.38 -16.61 9.61
N CYS A 70 9.67 -15.31 9.83
CA CYS A 70 9.97 -14.78 11.16
C CYS A 70 8.86 -13.91 11.76
N SER A 71 7.72 -13.77 11.06
CA SER A 71 6.56 -12.96 11.45
C SER A 71 6.83 -11.47 11.64
N ALA A 72 8.00 -10.96 11.25
CA ALA A 72 8.32 -9.55 11.31
C ALA A 72 7.36 -8.74 10.42
N ILE A 73 6.84 -7.64 10.96
CA ILE A 73 6.14 -6.61 10.18
C ILE A 73 7.21 -5.82 9.44
N LEU A 74 7.03 -5.66 8.14
CA LEU A 74 8.01 -5.05 7.25
C LEU A 74 7.47 -3.74 6.68
N ASP A 75 8.39 -2.85 6.33
CA ASP A 75 8.14 -1.78 5.37
C ASP A 75 8.73 -2.23 4.02
N PRO A 76 8.00 -2.11 2.90
CA PRO A 76 8.52 -2.49 1.59
C PRO A 76 9.85 -1.84 1.21
N ILE A 77 10.12 -0.63 1.72
CA ILE A 77 11.36 0.11 1.44
C ILE A 77 12.58 -0.62 2.02
N ASP A 78 12.40 -1.28 3.16
CA ASP A 78 13.45 -1.95 3.94
C ASP A 78 13.79 -3.36 3.41
N LEU A 79 13.02 -3.88 2.46
CA LEU A 79 13.32 -5.15 1.80
C LEU A 79 14.66 -5.07 1.04
N VAL A 80 15.49 -6.09 1.25
CA VAL A 80 16.74 -6.30 0.52
C VAL A 80 16.43 -6.92 -0.84
N ASP A 81 17.13 -6.52 -1.90
CA ASP A 81 16.88 -6.97 -3.27
C ASP A 81 15.40 -6.85 -3.68
N LYS A 82 14.74 -5.75 -3.28
CA LYS A 82 13.32 -5.51 -3.58
C LYS A 82 13.05 -5.49 -5.09
N ARG A 83 11.95 -6.12 -5.49
CA ARG A 83 11.47 -6.27 -6.87
C ARG A 83 9.96 -6.03 -6.93
N CYS A 84 9.50 -5.53 -8.07
CA CYS A 84 8.08 -5.51 -8.40
C CYS A 84 7.59 -6.94 -8.62
N SER A 85 6.55 -7.40 -7.92
CA SER A 85 6.02 -8.76 -8.13
C SER A 85 5.30 -8.94 -9.47
N ILE A 86 4.97 -7.84 -10.18
CA ILE A 86 4.31 -7.87 -11.48
C ILE A 86 5.32 -8.12 -12.61
N CYS A 87 6.40 -7.34 -12.67
CA CYS A 87 7.37 -7.38 -13.78
C CYS A 87 8.78 -7.80 -13.38
N SER A 88 9.04 -8.08 -12.09
CA SER A 88 10.34 -8.44 -11.53
C SER A 88 11.45 -7.38 -11.65
N ASN A 89 11.16 -6.17 -12.13
CA ASN A 89 12.14 -5.07 -12.16
C ASN A 89 12.34 -4.46 -10.76
N GLU A 90 13.49 -3.82 -10.57
CA GLU A 90 13.79 -3.07 -9.35
C GLU A 90 12.98 -1.77 -9.30
N PRO A 91 12.15 -1.54 -8.27
CA PRO A 91 11.43 -0.29 -8.11
C PRO A 91 12.31 0.80 -7.49
N GLU A 92 11.98 2.05 -7.75
CA GLU A 92 12.64 3.21 -7.15
C GLU A 92 11.77 3.84 -6.05
N VAL A 93 12.41 4.56 -5.13
CA VAL A 93 11.70 5.27 -4.06
C VAL A 93 11.27 6.64 -4.56
N ARG A 94 9.97 6.94 -4.50
CA ARG A 94 9.40 8.26 -4.82
C ARG A 94 8.58 8.80 -3.66
N GLU A 95 8.46 10.12 -3.58
CA GLU A 95 7.51 10.75 -2.65
C GLU A 95 6.11 10.82 -3.26
N THR A 96 5.11 10.58 -2.43
CA THR A 96 3.69 10.75 -2.77
C THR A 96 2.93 11.25 -1.55
N GLU A 97 1.82 11.94 -1.79
CA GLU A 97 1.01 12.57 -0.75
C GLU A 97 -0.20 11.70 -0.42
N HIS A 98 -0.43 11.47 0.88
CA HIS A 98 -1.56 10.66 1.39
C HIS A 98 -2.30 11.43 2.48
N PHE A 99 -3.61 11.15 2.62
CA PHE A 99 -4.44 11.66 3.70
C PHE A 99 -4.33 10.77 4.95
N TYR A 100 -4.27 11.41 6.11
CA TYR A 100 -4.24 10.81 7.45
C TYR A 100 -5.28 11.47 8.36
#